data_AF-A0A3C2A723-F1
#
_entry.id   AF-A0A3C2A723-F1
#
_cell.length_a   1.000
_cell.length_b   1.000
_cell.length_c   1.000
_cell.angle_alpha   90.00
_cell.angle_beta   90.00
_cell.angle_gamma   90.00
#
_symmetry.space_group_name_H-M   'P 1'
#
loop_
_entity.id
_entity.type
_entity.pdbx_description
1 polymer ?
#
loop_
_entity_poly.entity_id
_entity_poly.type
_entity_poly.pdbx_seq_one_letter_code
_entity_poly.pdbx_strand_id
1 'polypeptide(L)'
;MYPISQLFWALSLLMNATPEGERMPTVPEDGYELVWSDEFDYQGLPDPQKWGYDVGTGCPQICGWGNNELQYYTESREENARVEDGILVIEAHKEAMEDNGFTSARLVSRQKGDWQYGYIEIKAKLPAGRGTWPAIW
;
A
#
# COMPACT_ATOMS: atom_id res chain seq x y z
N MET A 1 -45.22 -11.51 -52.76
CA MET A 1 -45.20 -10.54 -51.65
C MET A 1 -44.15 -11.02 -50.67
N TYR A 2 -43.27 -10.11 -50.20
CA TYR A 2 -42.02 -10.28 -49.42
C TYR A 2 -40.73 -10.60 -50.19
N PRO A 3 -39.79 -9.63 -50.30
CA PRO A 3 -38.37 -9.90 -50.47
C PRO A 3 -37.71 -10.04 -49.08
N ILE A 4 -36.87 -11.06 -48.90
CA ILE A 4 -36.02 -11.21 -47.70
C ILE A 4 -34.69 -10.51 -47.98
N SER A 5 -34.46 -9.42 -47.26
CA SER A 5 -33.19 -8.72 -47.16
C SER A 5 -32.16 -9.58 -46.44
N GLN A 6 -31.04 -9.86 -47.11
CA GLN A 6 -29.84 -10.41 -46.47
C GLN A 6 -29.13 -9.26 -45.74
N LEU A 7 -29.27 -9.23 -44.40
CA LEU A 7 -28.51 -8.35 -43.53
C LEU A 7 -27.13 -8.98 -43.28
N PHE A 8 -26.08 -8.33 -43.76
CA PHE A 8 -24.71 -8.58 -43.32
C PHE A 8 -24.53 -7.96 -41.92
N TRP A 9 -24.23 -8.78 -40.92
CA TRP A 9 -23.67 -8.31 -39.66
C TRP A 9 -22.15 -8.43 -39.75
N ALA A 10 -21.47 -7.32 -40.04
CA ALA A 10 -20.05 -7.19 -39.74
C ALA A 10 -19.91 -6.94 -38.24
N LEU A 11 -19.41 -7.94 -37.52
CA LEU A 11 -19.03 -7.82 -36.12
C LEU A 11 -17.75 -6.97 -36.05
N SER A 12 -17.87 -5.66 -35.83
CA SER A 12 -16.71 -4.82 -35.51
C SER A 12 -16.26 -5.14 -34.09
N LEU A 13 -15.13 -5.81 -33.95
CA LEU A 13 -14.41 -5.92 -32.68
C LEU A 13 -13.95 -4.51 -32.31
N LEU A 14 -14.67 -3.83 -31.41
CA LEU A 14 -14.15 -2.64 -30.74
C LEU A 14 -13.14 -3.13 -29.71
N MET A 15 -11.87 -3.21 -30.11
CA MET A 15 -10.77 -3.16 -29.16
C MET A 15 -10.84 -1.79 -28.48
N ASN A 16 -11.39 -1.73 -27.28
CA ASN A 16 -11.15 -0.59 -26.42
C ASN A 16 -9.66 -0.59 -26.08
N ALA A 17 -8.89 0.21 -26.81
CA ALA A 17 -7.57 0.61 -26.40
C ALA A 17 -7.72 1.28 -25.02
N THR A 18 -7.15 0.65 -23.99
CA THR A 18 -6.84 1.32 -22.72
C THR A 18 -6.03 2.57 -23.04
N PRO A 19 -6.37 3.75 -22.49
CA PRO A 19 -5.60 4.94 -22.74
C PRO A 19 -4.19 4.75 -22.16
N GLU A 20 -3.18 4.69 -23.03
CA GLU A 20 -1.81 5.06 -22.69
C GLU A 20 -1.86 6.52 -22.22
N GLY A 21 -1.74 6.78 -20.91
CA GLY A 21 -1.92 8.17 -20.49
C GLY A 21 -1.90 8.54 -19.02
N GLU A 22 -1.46 7.68 -18.11
CA GLU A 22 -1.00 8.16 -16.80
C GLU A 22 0.49 7.85 -16.67
N ARG A 23 1.31 8.74 -17.22
CA ARG A 23 2.74 8.77 -16.91
C ARG A 23 2.81 9.13 -15.42
N MET A 24 3.06 8.13 -14.56
CA MET A 24 3.46 8.42 -13.18
C MET A 24 4.62 9.42 -13.24
N PRO A 25 4.73 10.35 -12.28
CA PRO A 25 5.87 11.27 -12.26
C PRO A 25 7.14 10.43 -12.37
N THR A 26 7.83 10.56 -13.51
CA THR A 26 9.06 9.82 -13.75
C THR A 26 10.08 10.34 -12.77
N VAL A 27 10.75 9.44 -12.04
CA VAL A 27 11.98 9.69 -11.28
C VAL A 27 12.81 10.75 -12.04
N PRO A 28 13.32 11.81 -11.39
CA PRO A 28 14.09 12.83 -12.09
C PRO A 28 15.21 12.16 -12.90
N GLU A 29 15.15 12.26 -14.23
CA GLU A 29 15.95 11.42 -15.14
C GLU A 29 17.47 11.67 -15.02
N ASP A 30 17.89 12.76 -14.38
CA ASP A 30 19.30 13.11 -14.23
C ASP A 30 19.71 13.32 -12.77
N GLY A 31 20.69 12.55 -12.31
CA GLY A 31 21.46 12.82 -11.09
C GLY A 31 21.11 11.99 -9.85
N TYR A 32 20.21 11.02 -9.93
CA TYR A 32 19.91 10.09 -8.84
C TYR A 32 20.34 8.65 -9.18
N GLU A 33 20.87 7.95 -8.18
CA GLU A 33 21.19 6.52 -8.23
C GLU A 33 20.26 5.77 -7.27
N LEU A 34 19.78 4.60 -7.68
CA LEU A 34 18.99 3.74 -6.81
C LEU A 34 19.90 3.13 -5.74
N VAL A 35 19.72 3.54 -4.48
CA VAL A 35 20.51 3.03 -3.34
C VAL A 35 19.76 2.06 -2.45
N TRP A 36 18.42 2.03 -2.54
CA TRP A 36 17.56 1.15 -1.76
C TRP A 36 16.19 1.06 -2.42
N SER A 37 15.59 -0.13 -2.43
CA SER A 37 14.19 -0.30 -2.79
C SER A 37 13.58 -1.51 -2.10
N ASP A 38 12.25 -1.53 -2.07
CA ASP A 38 11.49 -2.74 -1.84
C ASP A 38 10.33 -2.84 -2.83
N GLU A 39 10.48 -3.72 -3.81
CA GLU A 39 9.47 -3.95 -4.86
C GLU A 39 8.39 -4.95 -4.41
N PHE A 40 8.55 -5.54 -3.22
CA PHE A 40 7.58 -6.49 -2.64
C PHE A 40 7.35 -7.74 -3.52
N ASP A 41 8.39 -8.20 -4.24
CA ASP A 41 8.39 -9.39 -5.11
C ASP A 41 8.54 -10.73 -4.35
N TYR A 42 8.02 -10.81 -3.12
CA TYR A 42 8.06 -12.00 -2.27
C TYR A 42 6.68 -12.29 -1.67
N GLN A 43 6.57 -13.27 -0.77
CA GLN A 43 5.30 -13.59 -0.09
C GLN A 43 5.49 -13.71 1.42
N GLY A 44 4.44 -13.37 2.17
CA GLY A 44 4.40 -13.47 3.63
C GLY A 44 4.74 -12.15 4.31
N LEU A 45 5.44 -12.20 5.45
CA LEU A 45 5.77 -11.00 6.22
C LEU A 45 6.77 -10.06 5.48
N PRO A 46 6.69 -8.73 5.73
CA PRO A 46 7.69 -7.77 5.29
C PRO A 46 9.14 -8.18 5.65
N ASP A 47 10.09 -7.92 4.73
CA ASP A 47 11.49 -8.30 4.91
C ASP A 47 12.07 -7.68 6.20
N PRO A 48 12.47 -8.50 7.21
CA PRO A 48 12.99 -7.99 8.47
C PRO A 48 14.35 -7.31 8.33
N GLN A 49 15.05 -7.44 7.19
CA GLN A 49 16.26 -6.65 6.92
C GLN A 49 15.94 -5.21 6.51
N LYS A 50 14.72 -4.95 6.03
CA LYS A 50 14.26 -3.63 5.56
C LYS A 50 13.27 -2.95 6.49
N TRP A 51 12.40 -3.73 7.14
CA TRP A 51 11.26 -3.22 7.91
C TRP A 51 11.26 -3.72 9.34
N GLY A 52 11.06 -2.80 10.29
CA GLY A 52 10.64 -3.08 11.67
C GLY A 52 9.21 -2.62 11.92
N TYR A 53 8.74 -2.76 13.15
CA TYR A 53 7.38 -2.42 13.56
C TYR A 53 7.40 -1.47 14.75
N ASP A 54 6.58 -0.43 14.71
CA ASP A 54 6.12 0.24 15.93
C ASP A 54 4.92 -0.54 16.47
N VAL A 55 4.99 -0.98 17.73
CA VAL A 55 4.03 -1.93 18.32
C VAL A 55 3.23 -1.28 19.44
N GLY A 56 1.94 -1.61 19.51
CA GLY A 56 1.01 -1.16 20.54
C GLY A 56 0.39 0.21 20.25
N THR A 57 0.20 0.98 21.32
CA THR A 57 -0.60 2.23 21.33
C THR A 57 0.23 3.48 21.61
N GLY A 58 1.57 3.35 21.63
CA GLY A 58 2.49 4.42 22.01
C GLY A 58 2.60 4.65 23.52
N CYS A 59 1.87 3.91 24.36
CA CYS A 59 1.96 4.02 25.82
C CYS A 59 3.23 3.34 26.39
N PRO A 60 3.75 3.82 27.54
CA PRO A 60 3.27 4.97 28.32
C PRO A 60 3.77 6.35 27.82
N GLN A 61 4.66 6.40 26.81
CA GLN A 61 5.36 7.63 26.44
C GLN A 61 4.45 8.63 25.71
N ILE A 62 3.63 8.15 24.78
CA ILE A 62 2.80 8.98 23.91
C ILE A 62 1.51 8.24 23.52
N CYS A 63 0.72 7.86 24.54
CA CYS A 63 -0.52 7.11 24.37
C CYS A 63 -1.42 7.64 23.24
N GLY A 64 -2.02 6.72 22.48
CA GLY A 64 -2.76 7.03 21.26
C GLY A 64 -1.86 7.59 20.16
N TRP A 65 -0.57 7.23 20.18
CA TRP A 65 0.51 7.75 19.32
C TRP A 65 0.55 9.28 19.24
N GLY A 66 0.09 9.97 20.30
CA GLY A 66 0.01 11.44 20.38
C GLY A 66 -1.21 12.06 19.71
N ASN A 67 -2.03 11.27 19.02
CA ASN A 67 -3.16 11.73 18.22
C ASN A 67 -4.51 11.10 18.61
N ASN A 68 -4.58 10.44 19.78
CA ASN A 68 -5.74 9.64 20.19
C ASN A 68 -6.11 8.55 19.16
N GLU A 69 -5.09 7.96 18.53
CA GLU A 69 -5.25 6.80 17.65
C GLU A 69 -5.87 5.62 18.40
N LEU A 70 -6.81 4.92 17.77
CA LEU A 70 -7.65 3.90 18.42
C LEU A 70 -7.11 2.48 18.25
N GLN A 71 -6.23 2.28 17.28
CA GLN A 71 -5.71 0.97 16.90
C GLN A 71 -4.51 0.56 17.76
N TYR A 72 -4.38 -0.74 17.96
CA TYR A 72 -3.16 -1.38 18.41
C TYR A 72 -2.33 -1.77 17.17
N TYR A 73 -1.12 -1.24 17.03
CA TYR A 73 -0.22 -1.69 15.95
C TYR A 73 0.41 -3.03 16.30
N THR A 74 0.31 -4.02 15.42
CA THR A 74 0.79 -5.39 15.66
C THR A 74 2.20 -5.60 15.11
N GLU A 75 2.92 -6.56 15.68
CA GLU A 75 4.20 -7.04 15.15
C GLU A 75 4.00 -8.34 14.37
N SER A 76 4.62 -8.43 13.17
CA SER A 76 4.76 -9.69 12.42
C SER A 76 3.47 -10.51 12.28
N ARG A 77 2.35 -9.82 12.05
CA ARG A 77 1.03 -10.42 11.88
C ARG A 77 0.53 -10.19 10.45
N GLU A 78 0.40 -11.28 9.69
CA GLU A 78 0.06 -11.22 8.26
C GLU A 78 -1.33 -10.60 8.00
N GLU A 79 -2.26 -10.72 8.95
CA GLU A 79 -3.55 -10.06 8.85
C GLU A 79 -3.42 -8.52 8.78
N ASN A 80 -2.40 -7.94 9.43
CA ASN A 80 -2.19 -6.49 9.45
C ASN A 80 -1.08 -6.00 8.50
N ALA A 81 -0.06 -6.83 8.23
CA ALA A 81 1.02 -6.53 7.29
C ALA A 81 1.49 -7.80 6.58
N ARG A 82 1.27 -7.88 5.27
CA ARG A 82 1.72 -8.98 4.43
C ARG A 82 2.08 -8.49 3.04
N VAL A 83 2.96 -9.24 2.40
CA VAL A 83 3.27 -9.12 0.99
C VAL A 83 2.57 -10.23 0.24
N GLU A 84 1.71 -9.84 -0.70
CA GLU A 84 0.98 -10.73 -1.59
C GLU A 84 0.78 -10.04 -2.94
N ASP A 85 0.73 -10.82 -4.02
CA ASP A 85 0.46 -10.33 -5.38
C ASP A 85 1.35 -9.14 -5.84
N GLY A 86 2.62 -9.12 -5.40
CA GLY A 86 3.61 -8.10 -5.78
C GLY A 86 3.39 -6.73 -5.10
N ILE A 87 2.65 -6.69 -3.98
CA ILE A 87 2.43 -5.48 -3.20
C ILE A 87 2.53 -5.76 -1.70
N LEU A 88 2.93 -4.74 -0.95
CA LEU A 88 2.70 -4.68 0.48
C LEU A 88 1.25 -4.28 0.77
N VAL A 89 0.56 -5.10 1.58
CA VAL A 89 -0.74 -4.81 2.14
C VAL A 89 -0.58 -4.49 3.62
N ILE A 90 -0.89 -3.25 4.00
CA ILE A 90 -1.14 -2.86 5.39
C ILE A 90 -2.65 -2.75 5.57
N GLU A 91 -3.20 -3.54 6.48
CA GLU A 91 -4.65 -3.67 6.65
C GLU A 91 -5.06 -3.42 8.11
N ALA A 92 -6.00 -2.50 8.28
CA ALA A 92 -6.60 -2.20 9.56
C ALA A 92 -7.86 -3.05 9.74
N HIS A 93 -7.94 -3.78 10.86
CA HIS A 93 -9.09 -4.62 11.18
C HIS A 93 -9.86 -4.04 12.36
N LYS A 94 -11.19 -4.18 12.32
CA LYS A 94 -12.04 -3.92 13.48
C LYS A 94 -12.16 -5.20 14.29
N GLU A 95 -11.24 -5.38 15.23
CA GLU A 95 -11.19 -6.53 16.12
C GLU A 95 -10.67 -6.10 17.50
N ALA A 96 -11.04 -6.86 18.53
CA ALA A 96 -10.53 -6.61 19.87
C ALA A 96 -9.12 -7.17 20.00
N MET A 97 -8.17 -6.32 20.41
CA MET A 97 -6.82 -6.73 20.79
C MET A 97 -6.36 -5.86 21.95
N GLU A 98 -5.95 -6.51 23.04
CA GLU A 98 -5.77 -5.85 24.34
C GLU A 98 -7.02 -5.04 24.71
N ASP A 99 -6.87 -3.77 25.08
CA ASP A 99 -7.97 -2.85 25.42
C ASP A 99 -8.46 -2.03 24.21
N ASN A 100 -8.05 -2.39 22.99
CA ASN A 100 -8.34 -1.64 21.76
C ASN A 100 -9.37 -2.38 20.87
N GLY A 101 -10.16 -1.62 20.12
CA GLY A 101 -11.20 -2.16 19.21
C GLY A 101 -10.78 -2.25 17.75
N PHE A 102 -9.51 -1.95 17.45
CA PHE A 102 -8.94 -2.00 16.12
C PHE A 102 -7.47 -2.47 16.17
N THR A 103 -7.04 -3.15 15.12
CA THR A 103 -5.62 -3.46 14.87
C THR A 103 -5.17 -2.85 13.55
N SER A 104 -3.87 -2.61 13.40
CA SER A 104 -3.24 -2.20 12.15
C SER A 104 -1.74 -2.54 12.19
N ALA A 105 -0.96 -2.15 11.18
CA ALA A 105 0.49 -2.20 11.22
C ALA A 105 1.11 -0.83 10.96
N ARG A 106 2.27 -0.58 11.58
CA ARG A 106 3.11 0.60 11.36
C ARG A 106 4.54 0.16 11.10
N LEU A 107 4.87 0.02 9.81
CA LEU A 107 6.20 -0.35 9.38
C LEU A 107 7.15 0.84 9.44
N VAL A 108 8.39 0.58 9.83
CA VAL A 108 9.46 1.59 9.93
C VAL A 108 10.75 1.03 9.36
N SER A 109 11.50 1.83 8.60
CA SER A 109 12.85 1.48 8.12
C SER A 109 13.96 1.87 9.09
N ARG A 110 13.62 2.28 10.32
CA ARG A 110 14.57 2.78 11.33
C ARG A 110 15.72 1.79 11.55
N GLN A 111 16.96 2.27 11.41
CA GLN A 111 18.20 1.48 11.50
C GLN A 111 18.37 0.41 10.39
N LYS A 112 17.55 0.45 9.35
CA LYS A 112 17.54 -0.48 8.21
C LYS A 112 17.67 0.26 6.87
N GLY A 113 17.16 1.48 6.83
CA GLY A 113 17.28 2.45 5.74
C GLY A 113 16.98 3.84 6.30
N ASP A 114 18.03 4.59 6.60
CA ASP A 114 17.96 5.97 7.09
C ASP A 114 18.80 6.84 6.13
N TRP A 115 18.13 7.72 5.39
CA TRP A 115 18.79 8.56 4.38
C TRP A 115 18.79 10.02 4.79
N GLN A 116 19.93 10.67 4.56
CA GLN A 116 20.03 12.12 4.57
C GLN A 116 20.06 12.59 3.13
N TYR A 117 19.06 13.39 2.76
CA TYR A 117 18.77 13.77 1.37
C TYR A 117 18.35 12.58 0.50
N GLY A 118 17.93 12.89 -0.73
CA GLY A 118 17.53 11.90 -1.71
C GLY A 118 16.16 12.19 -2.29
N TYR A 119 15.75 11.29 -3.18
CA TYR A 119 14.42 11.24 -3.74
C TYR A 119 13.76 9.95 -3.23
N ILE A 120 12.58 10.07 -2.65
CA ILE A 120 11.83 8.95 -2.09
C ILE A 120 10.49 8.89 -2.81
N GLU A 121 10.20 7.75 -3.43
CA GLU A 121 8.95 7.46 -4.12
C GLU A 121 8.29 6.22 -3.52
N ILE A 122 6.98 6.31 -3.28
CA ILE A 122 6.16 5.19 -2.85
C ILE A 122 4.92 5.17 -3.73
N LYS A 123 4.71 4.04 -4.43
CA LYS A 123 3.49 3.80 -5.20
C LYS A 123 2.48 3.05 -4.32
N ALA A 124 1.41 3.73 -3.91
CA ALA A 124 0.41 3.15 -3.01
C ALA A 124 -1.02 3.46 -3.46
N LYS A 125 -1.94 2.54 -3.16
CA LYS A 125 -3.39 2.76 -3.20
C LYS A 125 -3.90 2.88 -1.78
N LEU A 126 -4.56 3.99 -1.46
CA LEU A 126 -5.03 4.26 -0.10
C LEU A 126 -6.40 3.64 0.17
N PRO A 127 -6.67 3.17 1.40
CA PRO A 127 -8.00 2.71 1.78
C PRO A 127 -9.00 3.85 1.77
N ALA A 128 -10.27 3.52 1.52
CA ALA A 128 -11.38 4.44 1.69
C ALA A 128 -12.13 4.11 2.98
N GLY A 129 -12.55 5.13 3.73
CA GLY A 129 -13.36 4.94 4.93
C GLY A 129 -13.27 6.10 5.90
N ARG A 130 -14.37 6.41 6.59
CA ARG A 130 -14.32 7.41 7.66
C ARG A 130 -13.54 6.85 8.84
N GLY A 131 -12.50 7.56 9.27
CA GLY A 131 -11.65 7.17 10.39
C GLY A 131 -10.38 6.42 10.00
N THR A 132 -10.25 6.00 8.73
CA THR A 132 -8.96 5.49 8.24
C THR A 132 -7.99 6.67 8.06
N TRP A 133 -6.75 6.51 8.53
CA TRP A 133 -5.71 7.52 8.39
C TRP A 133 -4.41 6.86 7.89
N PRO A 134 -4.29 6.59 6.58
CA PRO A 134 -3.05 6.08 6.01
C PRO A 134 -2.00 7.19 5.97
N ALA A 135 -0.74 6.86 6.31
CA ALA A 135 0.39 7.78 6.27
C ALA A 135 1.64 7.09 5.74
N ILE A 136 2.41 7.83 4.94
CA ILE A 136 3.76 7.48 4.48
C ILE A 136 4.62 8.70 4.81
N TRP A 137 5.57 8.54 5.73
CA TRP A 137 6.32 9.64 6.34
C TRP A 137 7.66 9.17 6.91
#